data_AF-A0A183EZ47-F1
#
_entry.id   AF-A0A183EZ47-F1
#
_cell.length_a   1.000
_cell.length_b   1.000
_cell.length_c   1.000
_cell.angle_alpha   90.00
_cell.angle_beta   90.00
_cell.angle_gamma   90.00
#
_symmetry.space_group_name_H-M   'P 1'
#
loop_
_entity.id
_entity.type
_entity.pdbx_description
1 polymer ?
#
loop_
_entity_poly.entity_id
_entity_poly.type
_entity_poly.pdbx_seq_one_letter_code
_entity_poly.pdbx_strand_id
1 'polypeptide(L)'
;MQWGQYLIHEMAKTTLVPSAKCNVCQNIQGRCMAVPIQPRDSNRNFKSNRCIRVSRSSAICGSGRRKPRQQLNENTNFIDGSPIYGSSIGVQLYSDLHRRAVSHRAEKRTRKDT
;
A
#
# COMPACT_ATOMS: atom_id res chain seq x y z
N MET A 1 9.10 13.27 9.38
CA MET A 1 10.38 13.12 8.67
C MET A 1 10.11 12.51 7.30
N GLN A 2 10.40 13.20 6.20
CA GLN A 2 9.98 12.76 4.85
C GLN A 2 10.87 11.65 4.28
N TRP A 3 12.19 11.76 4.45
CA TRP A 3 13.16 10.82 3.87
C TRP A 3 12.99 9.38 4.40
N GLY A 4 12.70 9.22 5.68
CA GLY A 4 12.47 7.88 6.26
C GLY A 4 11.27 7.15 5.65
N GLN A 5 10.21 7.89 5.28
CA GLN A 5 9.05 7.29 4.63
C GLN A 5 9.36 6.89 3.18
N TYR A 6 10.14 7.71 2.47
CA TYR A 6 10.62 7.38 1.12
C TYR A 6 11.44 6.08 1.14
N LEU A 7 12.40 5.96 2.05
CA LEU A 7 13.25 4.77 2.16
C LEU A 7 12.47 3.50 2.51
N ILE A 8 11.48 3.59 3.41
CA ILE A 8 10.63 2.43 3.74
C ILE A 8 9.81 2.00 2.51
N HIS A 9 9.28 2.96 1.76
CA HIS A 9 8.54 2.69 0.54
C HIS A 9 9.38 2.12 -0.61
N GLU A 10 10.70 2.19 -0.51
CA GLU A 10 11.63 1.55 -1.43
C GLU A 10 11.84 0.08 -1.04
N MET A 11 12.08 -0.19 0.24
CA MET A 11 12.40 -1.55 0.70
C MET A 11 11.19 -2.47 0.83
N ALA A 12 10.01 -1.95 1.20
CA ALA A 12 8.90 -2.81 1.59
C ALA A 12 7.52 -2.25 1.23
N LYS A 13 6.73 -3.09 0.56
CA LYS A 13 5.31 -2.86 0.35
C LYS A 13 4.55 -4.17 0.51
N THR A 14 3.62 -4.22 1.46
CA THR A 14 2.82 -5.43 1.70
C THR A 14 1.40 -5.27 1.15
N THR A 15 0.98 -6.23 0.32
CA THR A 15 -0.39 -6.25 -0.22
C THR A 15 -1.39 -6.47 0.90
N LEU A 16 -2.49 -5.70 0.92
CA LEU A 16 -3.60 -5.92 1.85
C LEU A 16 -4.70 -6.76 1.19
N VAL A 17 -5.39 -7.58 1.99
CA VAL A 17 -6.65 -8.21 1.56
C VAL A 17 -7.69 -7.10 1.33
N PRO A 18 -8.58 -7.21 0.31
CA PRO A 18 -9.58 -6.18 0.02
C PRO A 18 -10.44 -5.80 1.25
N SER A 19 -10.36 -4.52 1.62
CA SER A 19 -10.99 -3.99 2.84
C SER A 19 -12.51 -3.90 2.81
N ALA A 20 -13.12 -3.98 1.62
CA ALA A 20 -14.58 -3.96 1.47
C ALA A 20 -15.29 -5.05 2.28
N LYS A 21 -14.59 -6.15 2.59
CA LYS A 21 -15.13 -7.27 3.39
C LYS A 21 -14.95 -7.09 4.90
N CYS A 22 -14.24 -6.06 5.35
CA CYS A 22 -14.00 -5.76 6.77
C CYS A 22 -14.92 -4.62 7.23
N ASN A 23 -16.24 -4.79 7.10
CA ASN A 23 -17.25 -3.79 7.46
C ASN A 23 -17.76 -3.92 8.90
N VAL A 24 -17.61 -5.09 9.52
CA VAL A 24 -18.05 -5.37 10.90
C VAL A 24 -16.88 -5.32 11.90
N CYS A 25 -17.19 -5.03 13.17
CA CYS A 25 -16.24 -5.10 14.29
C CYS A 25 -16.04 -6.54 14.77
N GLN A 26 -15.61 -7.42 13.88
CA GLN A 26 -15.37 -8.83 14.19
C GLN A 26 -14.08 -9.31 13.51
N ASN A 27 -13.40 -10.24 14.17
CA ASN A 27 -12.25 -10.90 13.59
C ASN A 27 -12.71 -11.89 12.52
N ILE A 28 -12.34 -11.64 11.26
CA ILE A 28 -12.57 -12.57 10.15
C ILE A 28 -11.26 -13.30 9.89
N GLN A 29 -11.24 -14.60 10.15
CA GLN A 29 -10.04 -15.42 10.09
C GLN A 29 -9.29 -15.23 8.75
N GLY A 30 -8.00 -14.86 8.85
CA GLY A 30 -7.12 -14.66 7.71
C GLY A 30 -7.38 -13.41 6.84
N ARG A 31 -8.40 -12.58 7.16
CA ARG A 31 -8.75 -11.39 6.36
C ARG A 31 -8.84 -10.09 7.15
N CYS A 32 -9.53 -10.08 8.28
CA CYS A 32 -9.80 -8.85 9.03
C CYS A 32 -9.41 -9.02 10.50
N MET A 33 -8.87 -7.97 11.09
CA MET A 33 -8.74 -7.84 12.54
C MET A 33 -9.50 -6.62 13.02
N ALA A 34 -10.26 -6.79 14.09
CA ALA A 34 -10.94 -5.71 14.78
C ALA A 34 -10.15 -5.37 16.05
N VAL A 35 -9.60 -4.17 16.10
CA VAL A 35 -8.92 -3.65 17.30
C VAL A 35 -9.97 -2.94 18.15
N PRO A 36 -10.30 -3.44 19.35
CA PRO A 36 -11.32 -2.82 20.19
C PRO A 36 -10.85 -1.46 20.69
N ILE A 37 -11.75 -0.47 20.67
CA ILE A 37 -11.50 0.83 21.32
C ILE A 37 -11.80 0.69 22.81
N GLN A 38 -10.90 1.23 23.64
CA GLN A 38 -11.09 1.18 25.08
C GLN A 38 -12.24 2.10 25.53
N PRO A 39 -13.03 1.71 26.55
CA PRO A 39 -14.13 2.55 27.04
C PRO A 39 -13.71 3.94 27.51
N ARG A 40 -12.46 4.07 28.00
CA ARG A 40 -11.88 5.31 28.53
C ARG A 40 -11.17 6.17 27.47
N ASP A 41 -11.27 5.83 26.19
CA ASP A 41 -10.70 6.66 25.12
C ASP A 41 -11.34 8.06 25.16
N SER A 42 -10.56 9.13 25.03
CA SER A 42 -11.09 10.51 25.06
C SER A 42 -11.81 10.88 23.76
N ASN A 43 -11.45 10.25 22.64
CA ASN A 43 -11.97 10.56 21.32
C ASN A 43 -13.39 9.98 21.14
N ARG A 44 -14.38 10.88 21.04
CA ARG A 44 -15.79 10.51 20.87
C ARG A 44 -16.07 9.76 19.57
N ASN A 45 -15.33 10.05 18.50
CA ASN A 45 -15.50 9.39 17.20
C ASN A 45 -15.00 7.94 17.22
N PHE A 46 -13.93 7.65 17.96
CA PHE A 46 -13.49 6.27 18.13
C PHE A 46 -14.43 5.48 19.03
N LYS A 47 -14.94 6.11 20.10
CA LYS A 47 -15.96 5.50 20.96
C LYS A 47 -17.25 5.14 20.21
N SER A 48 -17.75 6.03 19.33
CA SER A 48 -18.95 5.73 18.54
C SER A 48 -18.72 4.58 17.55
N ASN A 49 -17.53 4.48 16.97
CA ASN A 49 -17.16 3.42 16.03
C ASN A 49 -16.84 2.07 16.69
N ARG A 50 -16.63 2.03 18.02
CA ARG A 50 -16.35 0.85 18.88
C ARG A 50 -15.08 0.05 18.58
N CYS A 51 -14.60 0.04 17.33
CA CYS A 51 -13.39 -0.65 16.91
C CYS A 51 -12.68 0.08 15.75
N ILE A 52 -11.39 -0.20 15.60
CA ILE A 52 -10.64 0.08 14.38
C ILE A 52 -10.62 -1.20 13.55
N ARG A 53 -11.13 -1.11 12.32
CA ARG A 53 -11.19 -2.23 11.37
C ARG A 53 -9.91 -2.22 10.55
N VAL A 54 -9.15 -3.30 10.60
CA VAL A 54 -7.89 -3.42 9.85
C VAL A 54 -7.91 -4.65 8.96
N SER A 55 -7.68 -4.44 7.67
CA SER A 55 -7.43 -5.53 6.72
C SER A 55 -6.07 -6.14 6.98
N ARG A 56 -6.01 -7.46 7.05
CA ARG A 56 -4.75 -8.19 7.20
C ARG A 56 -3.99 -8.18 5.87
N SER A 57 -2.67 -8.23 5.95
CA SER A 57 -1.83 -8.44 4.78
C SER A 57 -2.16 -9.76 4.09
N SER A 58 -2.13 -9.78 2.76
CA SER A 58 -2.31 -10.98 1.95
C SER A 58 -1.24 -12.02 2.28
N ALA A 59 -1.62 -13.29 2.23
CA ALA A 59 -0.69 -14.39 2.38
C ALA A 59 -0.09 -14.77 1.04
N ILE A 60 1.17 -15.22 1.05
CA ILE A 60 1.71 -15.96 -0.08
C ILE A 60 0.95 -17.28 -0.24
N CYS A 61 0.74 -17.71 -1.48
CA CYS A 61 0.09 -18.98 -1.79
C CYS A 61 0.86 -20.15 -1.12
N GLY A 62 0.13 -21.10 -0.55
CA GLY A 62 0.73 -22.25 0.14
C GLY A 62 1.16 -22.01 1.60
N SER A 63 1.08 -20.77 2.13
CA SER A 63 1.33 -20.48 3.54
C SER A 63 0.05 -20.49 4.39
N GLY A 64 0.18 -20.68 5.71
CA GLY A 64 -0.93 -20.57 6.67
C GLY A 64 -1.87 -21.78 6.78
N ARG A 65 -1.52 -22.91 6.12
CA ARG A 65 -2.21 -24.21 6.27
C ARG A 65 -1.35 -25.21 7.04
N ARG A 66 -0.28 -25.71 6.39
CA ARG A 66 0.69 -26.65 6.99
C ARG A 66 1.95 -25.97 7.49
N LYS A 67 2.27 -24.78 6.96
CA LYS A 67 3.39 -23.93 7.35
C LYS A 67 2.87 -22.61 7.92
N PRO A 68 3.63 -21.90 8.76
CA PRO A 68 3.26 -20.57 9.23
C PRO A 68 2.89 -19.64 8.07
N ARG A 69 1.89 -18.77 8.30
CA ARG A 69 1.47 -17.79 7.31
C ARG A 69 2.62 -16.80 7.05
N GLN A 70 2.88 -16.49 5.79
CA GLN A 70 3.90 -15.53 5.36
C GLN A 70 3.26 -14.49 4.43
N GLN A 71 3.81 -13.28 4.44
CA GLN A 71 3.36 -12.14 3.64
C GLN A 71 4.27 -11.92 2.43
N LEU A 72 3.75 -11.19 1.44
CA LEU A 72 4.51 -10.81 0.25
C LEU A 72 5.07 -9.39 0.40
N ASN A 73 6.32 -9.20 0.01
CA ASN A 73 6.86 -7.90 -0.35
C ASN A 73 6.67 -7.69 -1.86
N GLU A 74 5.93 -6.65 -2.26
CA GLU A 74 5.74 -6.27 -3.67
C GLU A 74 6.94 -5.51 -4.24
N ASN A 75 7.83 -5.02 -3.38
CA ASN A 75 8.99 -4.26 -3.79
C ASN A 75 10.22 -5.13 -4.02
N THR A 76 11.21 -4.56 -4.70
CA THR A 76 12.58 -5.07 -4.70
C THR A 76 13.19 -4.91 -3.30
N ASN A 77 14.12 -5.80 -2.92
CA ASN A 77 14.82 -5.73 -1.63
C ASN A 77 16.05 -4.79 -1.67
N PHE A 78 16.20 -3.99 -2.71
CA PHE A 78 17.35 -3.11 -2.94
C PHE A 78 16.95 -1.64 -2.77
N ILE A 79 17.96 -0.79 -2.54
CA ILE A 79 17.82 0.67 -2.63
C ILE A 79 18.14 1.05 -4.08
N ASP A 80 17.13 0.98 -4.95
CA ASP A 80 17.21 1.11 -6.41
C ASP A 80 16.30 2.22 -7.00
N GLY A 81 15.63 3.02 -6.16
CA GLY A 81 14.67 4.02 -6.59
C GLY A 81 13.32 3.45 -7.03
N SER A 82 12.96 2.23 -6.63
CA SER A 82 11.68 1.60 -6.95
C SER A 82 10.41 2.40 -6.63
N PRO A 83 10.36 3.35 -5.66
CA PRO A 83 9.19 4.23 -5.51
C PRO A 83 8.95 5.15 -6.72
N ILE A 84 10.01 5.45 -7.48
CA ILE A 84 9.99 6.35 -8.66
C ILE A 84 9.80 5.55 -9.94
N TYR A 85 10.48 4.41 -10.03
CA TYR A 85 10.58 3.61 -11.26
C TYR A 85 9.58 2.44 -11.28
N GLY A 86 9.31 1.86 -10.11
CA GLY A 86 8.41 0.73 -9.93
C GLY A 86 9.19 -0.57 -9.71
N SER A 87 8.55 -1.53 -9.05
CA SER A 87 9.14 -2.85 -8.72
C SER A 87 8.67 -3.97 -9.65
N SER A 88 7.96 -3.64 -10.74
CA SER A 88 7.48 -4.60 -11.73
C SER A 88 7.56 -4.03 -13.14
N ILE A 89 7.74 -4.91 -14.12
CA ILE A 89 7.88 -4.53 -15.54
C ILE A 89 6.67 -3.73 -16.05
N GLY A 90 5.45 -4.08 -15.64
CA GLY A 90 4.23 -3.42 -16.09
C GLY A 90 4.14 -1.98 -15.61
N VAL A 91 4.47 -1.75 -14.34
CA VAL A 91 4.48 -0.40 -13.76
C VAL A 91 5.62 0.44 -14.34
N GLN A 92 6.80 -0.15 -14.52
CA GLN A 92 7.95 0.52 -15.13
C GLN A 92 7.63 1.04 -16.53
N LEU A 93 7.11 0.17 -17.41
CA LEU A 93 6.76 0.53 -18.78
C LEU A 93 5.72 1.65 -18.83
N TYR A 94 4.72 1.59 -17.94
CA TYR A 94 3.71 2.65 -17.83
C TYR A 94 4.32 3.98 -17.40
N SER A 95 5.19 3.97 -16.39
CA SER A 95 5.89 5.18 -15.91
C SER A 95 6.75 5.80 -17.01
N ASP A 96 7.45 5.00 -17.80
CA ASP A 96 8.28 5.47 -18.91
C ASP A 96 7.45 6.09 -20.04
N LEU A 97 6.35 5.44 -20.43
CA LEU A 97 5.40 5.98 -21.40
C LEU A 97 4.82 7.32 -20.92
N HIS A 98 4.42 7.40 -19.66
CA HIS A 98 3.84 8.61 -19.09
C HIS A 98 4.86 9.75 -19.02
N ARG A 99 6.12 9.45 -18.69
CA ARG A 99 7.20 10.44 -18.63
C ARG A 99 7.52 11.01 -20.02
N ARG A 100 7.56 10.15 -21.05
CA ARG A 100 7.70 10.57 -22.46
C ARG A 100 6.55 11.48 -22.90
N ALA A 101 5.31 11.14 -22.56
CA ALA A 101 4.14 11.95 -22.92
C ALA A 101 4.17 13.35 -22.26
N VAL A 102 4.57 13.44 -20.99
CA VAL A 102 4.72 14.73 -20.29
C VAL A 102 5.84 15.57 -20.89
N SER A 103 6.98 14.96 -21.21
CA SER A 103 8.11 15.64 -21.84
C SER A 103 7.71 16.24 -23.21
N HIS A 104 7.04 15.47 -24.06
CA HIS A 104 6.50 16.00 -25.33
C HIS A 104 5.48 17.12 -25.14
N ARG A 105 4.65 17.07 -24.08
CA ARG A 105 3.68 18.14 -23.80
C ARG A 105 4.37 19.43 -23.33
N ALA A 106 5.42 19.32 -22.52
CA ALA A 106 6.23 20.46 -22.09
C ALA A 106 6.92 21.13 -23.27
N GLU A 107 7.51 20.33 -24.17
CA GLU A 107 8.18 20.82 -25.39
C GLU A 107 7.20 21.51 -26.36
N LYS A 108 5.97 21.00 -26.51
CA LYS A 108 4.94 21.68 -27.31
C LYS A 108 4.44 22.97 -26.68
N ARG A 109 4.52 23.13 -25.36
CA ARG A 109 4.11 24.34 -24.64
C ARG A 109 5.14 25.45 -24.81
N THR A 110 6.43 25.14 -24.61
CA THR A 110 7.51 26.11 -24.83
C THR A 110 7.56 26.63 -26.27
N ARG A 111 7.23 25.78 -27.26
CA ARG A 111 7.14 26.18 -28.67
C ARG A 111 5.91 27.02 -29.06
N LYS A 112 4.91 27.13 -28.18
CA LYS A 112 3.72 27.97 -28.38
C LYS A 112 3.86 29.35 -27.76
N ASP A 113 4.79 29.50 -26.81
CA ASP A 113 5.08 30.76 -26.11
C ASP A 113 6.24 31.54 -26.77
N THR A 114 6.67 31.11 -27.97
CA THR A 114 7.62 31.80 -28.89
C THR A 114 6.92 32.14 -30.19
#